data_AF-A0A0H5CMJ2-F1
#
_entry.id   AF-A0A0H5CMJ2-F1
#
_cell.length_a   1.000
_cell.length_b   1.000
_cell.length_c   1.000
_cell.angle_alpha   90.00
_cell.angle_beta   90.00
_cell.angle_gamma   90.00
#
_symmetry.space_group_name_H-M   'P 1'
#
loop_
_entity.id
_entity.type
_entity.pdbx_description
1 polymer ?
#
loop_
_entity_poly.entity_id
_entity_poly.type
_entity_poly.pdbx_seq_one_letter_code
_entity_poly.pdbx_strand_id
1 'polypeptide(L)'
;MGLGEERDLVPLGAGFDITKRGYSRAQVEEHLERLDAELQLLHADRNAAVSQAADLAKQLERGRSEIDDLRGQVERLSLPPTTLEGLSERLQRMLRLAQDEATETRARAEAEAGHIRSKAEAESLVLKQRYENLIADLDKRRAEMEAEHAGVVEKARKDAEQTVAAARTEAARLEAESEQRRTTVEEDFEMAMASRRTESMRALAEQEATSKSEAERRVREATEEANRRRHDAMTESTARLQEATTEAHRRVREATEESNRRITHAAQRVAALRQLRSRVADQLHAARDLIADAHVQLADAAPILDPLPEERAPKTIDGTPSDDSPTKMMKPVGPPRESWEDAEPEAPATKPAAAVQAAPAPKATPAPAAKAIPAPAAKAQPAPKPEPSGDQTQRLAIPQNTGRK
;
A
#
# COMPACT_ATOMS: atom_id res chain seq x y z
N MET A 1 66.19 112.06 1.41
CA MET A 1 65.80 113.09 0.41
C MET A 1 64.29 113.13 0.35
N GLY A 2 63.71 114.32 0.19
CA GLY A 2 62.26 114.50 0.01
C GLY A 2 61.66 115.46 1.03
N LEU A 3 61.23 116.63 0.54
CA LEU A 3 60.55 117.72 1.26
C LEU A 3 61.41 118.44 2.34
N GLY A 4 61.23 119.74 2.60
CA GLY A 4 60.48 120.73 1.82
C GLY A 4 60.26 122.06 2.56
N GLU A 5 60.89 123.14 2.08
CA GLU A 5 60.53 124.57 2.29
C GLU A 5 59.97 125.03 3.65
N GLU A 6 60.59 124.65 4.77
CA GLU A 6 60.44 125.44 6.01
C GLU A 6 61.34 126.69 5.97
N ARG A 7 60.75 127.73 5.36
CA ARG A 7 61.04 129.17 5.43
C ARG A 7 62.37 129.60 6.04
N ASP A 8 63.11 130.37 5.25
CA ASP A 8 64.25 131.20 5.67
C ASP A 8 63.80 132.28 6.67
N LEU A 9 63.61 131.90 7.94
CA LEU A 9 63.49 132.84 9.06
C LEU A 9 64.86 133.46 9.33
N VAL A 10 65.22 134.42 8.47
CA VAL A 10 66.27 135.40 8.74
C VAL A 10 66.08 135.88 10.19
N PRO A 11 67.08 135.73 11.08
CA PRO A 11 66.92 136.11 12.48
C PRO A 11 66.55 137.58 12.60
N LEU A 12 65.30 137.87 12.94
CA LEU A 12 64.88 139.19 13.41
C LEU A 12 65.76 139.51 14.61
N GLY A 13 66.58 140.55 14.48
CA GLY A 13 67.84 140.63 15.20
C GLY A 13 67.71 140.46 16.71
N ALA A 14 68.65 139.71 17.30
CA ALA A 14 68.74 139.47 18.75
C ALA A 14 69.20 140.74 19.51
N GLY A 15 68.41 141.80 19.40
CA GLY A 15 68.52 143.04 20.14
C GLY A 15 67.22 143.28 20.91
N PHE A 16 67.34 143.73 22.15
CA PHE A 16 66.19 144.01 23.01
C PHE A 16 65.50 145.31 22.57
N ASP A 17 64.19 145.41 22.77
CA ASP A 17 63.44 146.62 22.46
C ASP A 17 63.94 147.82 23.29
N ILE A 18 64.16 148.96 22.62
CA ILE A 18 64.69 150.16 23.27
C ILE A 18 63.53 151.00 23.81
N THR A 19 63.36 150.96 25.13
CA THR A 19 62.45 151.84 25.87
C THR A 19 63.05 153.25 26.05
N LYS A 20 62.27 154.20 26.60
CA LYS A 20 62.69 155.60 26.83
C LYS A 20 64.01 155.78 27.60
N ARG A 21 64.52 154.76 28.29
CA ARG A 21 65.88 154.72 28.88
C ARG A 21 66.54 153.34 28.72
N GLY A 22 66.63 152.85 27.48
CA GLY A 22 67.44 151.68 27.12
C GLY A 22 66.65 150.37 27.01
N TYR A 23 67.39 149.27 26.89
CA TYR A 23 66.87 147.93 26.59
C TYR A 23 65.80 147.45 27.58
N SER A 24 64.79 146.75 27.05
CA SER A 24 63.70 146.16 27.81
C SER A 24 64.23 145.09 28.77
N ARG A 25 64.30 145.44 30.06
CA ARG A 25 64.84 144.58 31.13
C ARG A 25 64.25 143.16 31.11
N ALA A 26 62.94 143.03 30.91
CA ALA A 26 62.26 141.74 30.88
C ALA A 26 62.76 140.83 29.74
N GLN A 27 63.04 141.39 28.56
CA GLN A 27 63.60 140.62 27.43
C GLN A 27 65.07 140.25 27.65
N VAL A 28 65.83 141.10 28.37
CA VAL A 28 67.21 140.78 28.79
C VAL A 28 67.20 139.62 29.79
N GLU A 29 66.32 139.66 30.79
CA GLU A 29 66.18 138.61 31.79
C GLU A 29 65.71 137.30 31.14
N GLU A 30 64.70 137.31 30.27
CA GLU A 30 64.25 136.12 29.51
C GLU A 30 65.37 135.53 28.62
N HIS A 31 66.18 136.36 27.97
CA HIS A 31 67.29 135.90 27.14
C HIS A 31 68.45 135.33 27.97
N LEU A 32 68.73 135.90 29.15
CA LEU A 32 69.74 135.36 30.06
C LEU A 32 69.27 134.03 30.67
N GLU A 33 68.02 133.92 31.10
CA GLU A 33 67.42 132.66 31.55
C GLU A 33 67.46 131.58 30.45
N ARG A 34 67.23 131.97 29.18
CA ARG A 34 67.36 131.06 28.03
C ARG A 34 68.80 130.61 27.79
N LEU A 35 69.78 131.53 27.85
CA LEU A 35 71.21 131.19 27.71
C LEU A 35 71.71 130.31 28.86
N ASP A 36 71.29 130.57 30.09
CA ASP A 36 71.63 129.71 31.23
C ASP A 36 70.99 128.32 31.07
N ALA A 37 69.74 128.22 30.59
CA ALA A 37 69.12 126.93 30.27
C ALA A 37 69.86 126.17 29.16
N GLU A 38 70.27 126.87 28.08
CA GLU A 38 71.07 126.30 26.99
C GLU A 38 72.46 125.85 27.47
N LEU A 39 73.11 126.61 28.36
CA LEU A 39 74.41 126.24 28.96
C LEU A 39 74.29 125.05 29.93
N GLN A 40 73.20 124.96 30.70
CA GLN A 40 72.94 123.79 31.55
C GLN A 40 72.64 122.54 30.71
N LEU A 41 71.91 122.67 29.59
CA LEU A 41 71.70 121.58 28.64
C LEU A 41 73.02 121.13 27.99
N LEU A 42 73.83 122.07 27.49
CA LEU A 42 75.15 121.79 26.93
C LEU A 42 76.08 121.10 27.96
N HIS A 43 76.00 121.50 29.24
CA HIS A 43 76.73 120.84 30.31
C HIS A 43 76.20 119.43 30.60
N ALA A 44 74.89 119.20 30.58
CA ALA A 44 74.30 117.87 30.72
C ALA A 44 74.74 116.95 29.56
N ASP A 45 74.63 117.41 28.32
CA ASP A 45 75.02 116.66 27.12
C ASP A 45 76.52 116.36 27.09
N ARG A 46 77.38 117.35 27.41
CA ARG A 46 78.83 117.15 27.54
C ARG A 46 79.14 116.10 28.61
N ASN A 47 78.50 116.18 29.77
CA ASN A 47 78.75 115.25 30.88
C ASN A 47 78.25 113.83 30.53
N ALA A 48 77.11 113.72 29.83
CA ALA A 48 76.59 112.45 29.32
C ALA A 48 77.52 111.84 28.27
N ALA A 49 78.01 112.62 27.30
CA ALA A 49 78.99 112.19 26.31
C ALA A 49 80.31 111.74 26.94
N VAL A 50 80.79 112.43 27.98
CA VAL A 50 81.98 112.04 28.76
C VAL A 50 81.75 110.71 29.49
N SER A 51 80.57 110.48 30.08
CA SER A 51 80.24 109.19 30.70
C SER A 51 80.19 108.06 29.67
N GLN A 52 79.52 108.28 28.52
CA GLN A 52 79.45 107.31 27.44
C GLN A 52 80.84 106.96 26.89
N ALA A 53 81.71 107.95 26.68
CA ALA A 53 83.09 107.74 26.29
C ALA A 53 83.89 106.93 27.33
N ALA A 54 83.69 107.22 28.62
CA ALA A 54 84.34 106.48 29.71
C ALA A 54 83.83 105.02 29.82
N ASP A 55 82.55 104.76 29.55
CA ASP A 55 81.98 103.42 29.58
C ASP A 55 82.34 102.59 28.33
N LEU A 56 82.39 103.22 27.15
CA LEU A 56 82.94 102.61 25.93
C LEU A 56 84.43 102.28 26.09
N ALA A 57 85.22 103.14 26.75
CA ALA A 57 86.61 102.83 27.08
C ALA A 57 86.74 101.60 27.99
N LYS A 58 85.88 101.44 29.01
CA LYS A 58 85.84 100.24 29.87
C LYS A 58 85.47 98.98 29.07
N GLN A 59 84.53 99.08 28.12
CA GLN A 59 84.14 97.96 27.27
C GLN A 59 85.26 97.55 26.31
N LEU A 60 85.94 98.52 25.69
CA LEU A 60 87.11 98.27 24.83
C LEU A 60 88.25 97.62 25.61
N GLU A 61 88.50 98.05 26.86
CA GLU A 61 89.59 97.47 27.66
C GLU A 61 89.27 96.05 28.14
N ARG A 62 88.01 95.75 28.50
CA ARG A 62 87.57 94.36 28.74
C ARG A 62 87.76 93.50 27.50
N GLY A 63 87.27 93.95 26.35
CA GLY A 63 87.42 93.23 25.08
C GLY A 63 88.88 93.02 24.68
N ARG A 64 89.78 93.97 24.99
CA ARG A 64 91.24 93.78 24.84
C ARG A 64 91.78 92.70 25.75
N SER A 65 91.47 92.74 27.05
CA SER A 65 91.92 91.70 27.99
C SER A 65 91.40 90.30 27.61
N GLU A 66 90.14 90.19 27.19
CA GLU A 66 89.56 88.93 26.70
C GLU A 66 90.25 88.45 25.42
N ILE A 67 90.55 89.35 24.48
CA ILE A 67 91.28 89.02 23.24
C ILE A 67 92.71 88.57 23.54
N ASP A 68 93.41 89.21 24.48
CA ASP A 68 94.81 88.88 24.81
C ASP A 68 94.90 87.61 25.68
N ASP A 69 93.94 87.34 26.56
CA ASP A 69 93.80 86.05 27.25
C ASP A 69 93.51 84.91 26.25
N LEU A 70 92.62 85.13 25.28
CA LEU A 70 92.32 84.16 24.22
C LEU A 70 93.53 83.95 23.29
N ARG A 71 94.27 85.00 22.94
CA ARG A 71 95.54 84.88 22.19
C ARG A 71 96.56 84.06 22.96
N GLY A 72 96.78 84.34 24.25
CA GLY A 72 97.69 83.59 25.09
C GLY A 72 97.27 82.13 25.27
N GLN A 73 95.97 81.82 25.29
CA GLN A 73 95.48 80.44 25.23
C GLN A 73 95.78 79.78 23.87
N VAL A 74 95.50 80.45 22.75
CA VAL A 74 95.77 79.94 21.40
C VAL A 74 97.26 79.70 21.18
N GLU A 75 98.14 80.57 21.67
CA GLU A 75 99.59 80.39 21.63
C GLU A 75 100.01 79.15 22.41
N ARG A 76 99.57 79.01 23.68
CA ARG A 76 99.82 77.83 24.52
C ARG A 76 99.29 76.51 23.92
N LEU A 77 98.22 76.55 23.13
CA LEU A 77 97.59 75.37 22.49
C LEU A 77 98.13 75.05 21.08
N SER A 78 98.83 75.99 20.43
CA SER A 78 99.39 75.85 19.09
C SER A 78 100.88 75.51 19.09
N LEU A 79 101.64 75.92 20.11
CA LEU A 79 102.97 75.38 20.36
C LEU A 79 102.92 73.87 20.67
N PRO A 80 103.95 73.08 20.31
CA PRO A 80 104.05 71.69 20.74
C PRO A 80 104.13 71.62 22.28
N PRO A 81 103.42 70.70 22.96
CA PRO A 81 103.29 70.69 24.40
C PRO A 81 104.60 70.24 25.09
N THR A 82 105.49 71.19 25.34
CA THR A 82 106.74 71.01 26.09
C THR A 82 106.55 71.11 27.62
N THR A 83 105.36 71.49 28.07
CA THR A 83 104.98 71.58 29.50
C THR A 83 103.83 70.63 29.84
N LEU A 84 103.87 70.07 31.05
CA LEU A 84 102.83 69.17 31.58
C LEU A 84 101.44 69.82 31.62
N GLU A 85 101.39 71.13 31.85
CA GLU A 85 100.13 71.88 32.03
C GLU A 85 99.38 72.10 30.72
N GLY A 86 100.07 72.48 29.62
CA GLY A 86 99.44 72.54 28.30
C GLY A 86 99.02 71.15 27.78
N LEU A 87 99.73 70.10 28.20
CA LEU A 87 99.37 68.71 27.92
C LEU A 87 98.09 68.30 28.66
N SER A 88 97.94 68.69 29.93
CA SER A 88 96.72 68.42 30.72
C SER A 88 95.52 69.24 30.24
N GLU A 89 95.70 70.50 29.87
CA GLU A 89 94.63 71.34 29.33
C GLU A 89 94.11 70.80 27.99
N ARG A 90 95.02 70.38 27.09
CA ARG A 90 94.64 69.74 25.82
C ARG A 90 93.90 68.42 26.03
N LEU A 91 94.32 67.60 27.01
CA LEU A 91 93.61 66.38 27.39
C LEU A 91 92.22 66.67 27.97
N GLN A 92 92.06 67.70 28.80
CA GLN A 92 90.76 68.13 29.31
C GLN A 92 89.82 68.61 28.19
N ARG A 93 90.31 69.44 27.26
CA ARG A 93 89.54 69.88 26.08
C ARG A 93 89.17 68.69 25.18
N MET A 94 90.07 67.72 24.98
CA MET A 94 89.81 66.50 24.20
C MET A 94 88.79 65.58 24.88
N LEU A 95 88.90 65.35 26.19
CA LEU A 95 87.94 64.56 26.97
C LEU A 95 86.56 65.20 26.96
N ARG A 96 86.48 66.53 27.05
CA ARG A 96 85.22 67.27 26.95
C ARG A 96 84.61 67.14 25.55
N LEU A 97 85.39 67.35 24.49
CA LEU A 97 84.94 67.13 23.12
C LEU A 97 84.39 65.70 22.91
N ALA A 98 85.10 64.69 23.42
CA ALA A 98 84.68 63.29 23.32
C ALA A 98 83.43 62.97 24.18
N GLN A 99 83.22 63.68 25.30
CA GLN A 99 81.98 63.61 26.06
C GLN A 99 80.82 64.26 25.31
N ASP A 100 81.02 65.46 24.77
CA ASP A 100 80.04 66.20 23.98
C ASP A 100 79.64 65.36 22.73
N GLU A 101 80.60 64.85 21.97
CA GLU A 101 80.40 63.94 20.82
C GLU A 101 79.69 62.63 21.22
N ALA A 102 80.01 62.05 22.38
CA ALA A 102 79.31 60.87 22.88
C ALA A 102 77.86 61.18 23.30
N THR A 103 77.57 62.37 23.84
CA THR A 103 76.19 62.79 24.11
C THR A 103 75.41 63.08 22.84
N GLU A 104 76.04 63.70 21.83
CA GLU A 104 75.40 63.94 20.53
C GLU A 104 75.12 62.61 19.81
N THR A 105 76.08 61.68 19.81
CA THR A 105 75.91 60.34 19.23
C THR A 105 74.77 59.55 19.90
N ARG A 106 74.64 59.65 21.24
CA ARG A 106 73.48 59.08 21.96
C ARG A 106 72.18 59.76 21.57
N ALA A 107 72.13 61.10 21.53
CA ALA A 107 70.93 61.84 21.15
C ALA A 107 70.46 61.52 19.72
N ARG A 108 71.40 61.39 18.76
CA ARG A 108 71.09 60.92 17.39
C ARG A 108 70.54 59.49 17.41
N ALA A 109 71.20 58.55 18.09
CA ALA A 109 70.77 57.16 18.17
C ALA A 109 69.40 56.99 18.89
N GLU A 110 69.13 57.78 19.91
CA GLU A 110 67.85 57.80 20.63
C GLU A 110 66.71 58.36 19.77
N ALA A 111 66.99 59.41 18.98
CA ALA A 111 66.05 59.97 18.01
C ALA A 111 65.76 58.99 16.87
N GLU A 112 66.79 58.38 16.28
CA GLU A 112 66.66 57.34 15.24
C GLU A 112 65.86 56.13 15.76
N ALA A 113 66.18 55.63 16.95
CA ALA A 113 65.42 54.56 17.59
C ALA A 113 63.98 54.98 17.92
N GLY A 114 63.73 56.25 18.23
CA GLY A 114 62.41 56.85 18.37
C GLY A 114 61.61 56.82 17.06
N HIS A 115 62.22 57.26 15.96
CA HIS A 115 61.61 57.23 14.63
C HIS A 115 61.35 55.81 14.12
N ILE A 116 62.24 54.85 14.41
CA ILE A 116 62.04 53.44 14.05
C ILE A 116 60.86 52.85 14.85
N ARG A 117 60.76 53.13 16.15
CA ARG A 117 59.62 52.69 16.97
C ARG A 117 58.31 53.30 16.49
N SER A 118 58.22 54.62 16.33
CA SER A 118 56.98 55.28 15.91
C SER A 118 56.53 54.85 14.50
N LYS A 119 57.46 54.57 13.59
CA LYS A 119 57.16 53.97 12.29
C LYS A 119 56.60 52.54 12.42
N ALA A 120 57.26 51.67 13.18
CA ALA A 120 56.82 50.30 13.39
C ALA A 120 55.45 50.22 14.11
N GLU A 121 55.20 51.12 15.06
CA GLU A 121 53.92 51.27 15.75
C GLU A 121 52.81 51.73 14.78
N ALA A 122 53.07 52.70 13.91
CA ALA A 122 52.14 53.15 12.88
C ALA A 122 51.84 52.05 11.85
N GLU A 123 52.86 51.33 11.37
CA GLU A 123 52.70 50.19 10.47
C GLU A 123 51.92 49.03 11.13
N SER A 124 52.16 48.77 12.42
CA SER A 124 51.39 47.81 13.21
C SER A 124 49.92 48.22 13.36
N LEU A 125 49.64 49.50 13.58
CA LEU A 125 48.27 50.02 13.72
C LEU A 125 47.49 49.94 12.40
N VAL A 126 48.12 50.31 11.27
CA VAL A 126 47.54 50.13 9.93
C VAL A 126 47.28 48.65 9.62
N LEU A 127 48.17 47.75 10.04
CA LEU A 127 47.98 46.31 9.86
C LEU A 127 46.84 45.75 10.71
N LYS A 128 46.71 46.18 11.97
CA LYS A 128 45.58 45.81 12.85
C LYS A 128 44.25 46.25 12.26
N GLN A 129 44.13 47.51 11.86
CA GLN A 129 42.92 48.05 11.22
C GLN A 129 42.52 47.28 9.95
N ARG A 130 43.51 46.83 9.14
CA ARG A 130 43.26 45.96 7.98
C ARG A 130 42.70 44.60 8.37
N TYR A 131 43.22 43.98 9.44
CA TYR A 131 42.69 42.70 9.94
C TYR A 131 41.33 42.85 10.61
N GLU A 132 41.10 43.90 11.39
CA GLU A 132 39.80 44.22 12.01
C GLU A 132 38.71 44.39 10.94
N ASN A 133 38.99 45.16 9.88
CA ASN A 133 38.08 45.30 8.73
C ASN A 133 37.86 43.97 8.00
N LEU A 134 38.92 43.18 7.74
CA LEU A 134 38.81 41.89 7.07
C LEU A 134 37.99 40.88 7.88
N ILE A 135 38.13 40.85 9.21
CA ILE A 135 37.31 40.02 10.10
C ILE A 135 35.86 40.47 10.04
N ALA A 136 35.58 41.78 10.16
CA ALA A 136 34.23 42.32 10.08
C ALA A 136 33.53 42.03 8.73
N ASP A 137 34.26 42.07 7.60
CA ASP A 137 33.71 41.73 6.29
C ASP A 137 33.52 40.23 6.08
N LEU A 138 34.36 39.38 6.69
CA LEU A 138 34.15 37.93 6.72
C LEU A 138 32.94 37.55 7.59
N ASP A 139 32.77 38.19 8.76
CA ASP A 139 31.62 37.96 9.65
C ASP A 139 30.31 38.44 9.03
N LYS A 140 30.29 39.60 8.35
CA LYS A 140 29.15 40.03 7.53
C LYS A 140 28.80 38.98 6.47
N ARG A 141 29.79 38.59 5.65
CA ARG A 141 29.57 37.65 4.55
C ARG A 141 29.11 36.28 5.06
N ARG A 142 29.60 35.86 6.24
CA ARG A 142 29.10 34.67 6.93
C ARG A 142 27.64 34.83 7.35
N ALA A 143 27.28 35.93 8.00
CA ALA A 143 25.90 36.20 8.42
C ALA A 143 24.93 36.31 7.22
N GLU A 144 25.37 36.90 6.11
CA GLU A 144 24.64 36.96 4.83
C GLU A 144 24.40 35.54 4.28
N MET A 145 25.45 34.71 4.15
CA MET A 145 25.32 33.33 3.69
C MET A 145 24.48 32.45 4.64
N GLU A 146 24.56 32.65 5.95
CA GLU A 146 23.74 31.94 6.94
C GLU A 146 22.26 32.36 6.85
N ALA A 147 21.97 33.65 6.61
CA ALA A 147 20.62 34.16 6.38
C ALA A 147 20.04 33.69 5.03
N GLU A 148 20.82 33.70 3.96
CA GLU A 148 20.43 33.13 2.66
C GLU A 148 20.15 31.63 2.77
N HIS A 149 21.04 30.87 3.42
CA HIS A 149 20.87 29.43 3.61
C HIS A 149 19.62 29.11 4.46
N ALA A 150 19.42 29.82 5.58
CA ALA A 150 18.21 29.69 6.38
C ALA A 150 16.95 30.03 5.57
N GLY A 151 16.99 31.08 4.75
CA GLY A 151 15.89 31.45 3.85
C GLY A 151 15.59 30.42 2.76
N VAL A 152 16.62 29.75 2.22
CA VAL A 152 16.46 28.64 1.26
C VAL A 152 15.89 27.39 1.95
N VAL A 153 16.40 27.04 3.14
CA VAL A 153 15.90 25.90 3.93
C VAL A 153 14.45 26.11 4.35
N GLU A 154 14.06 27.31 4.78
CA GLU A 154 12.67 27.63 5.15
C GLU A 154 11.71 27.65 3.95
N LYS A 155 12.17 28.05 2.75
CA LYS A 155 11.39 27.89 1.51
C LYS A 155 11.21 26.41 1.19
N ALA A 156 12.31 25.66 1.10
CA ALA A 156 12.29 24.23 0.78
C ALA A 156 11.43 23.41 1.77
N ARG A 157 11.42 23.77 3.06
CA ARG A 157 10.48 23.22 4.06
C ARG A 157 9.02 23.49 3.71
N LYS A 158 8.66 24.75 3.46
CA LYS A 158 7.27 25.15 3.14
C LYS A 158 6.79 24.57 1.82
N ASP A 159 7.67 24.47 0.83
CA ASP A 159 7.37 23.87 -0.47
C ASP A 159 7.19 22.35 -0.35
N ALA A 160 8.00 21.68 0.49
CA ALA A 160 7.84 20.27 0.82
C ALA A 160 6.56 20.01 1.65
N GLU A 161 6.25 20.86 2.63
CA GLU A 161 5.02 20.79 3.43
C GLU A 161 3.77 20.96 2.56
N GLN A 162 3.76 21.94 1.65
CA GLN A 162 2.69 22.12 0.66
C GLN A 162 2.56 20.90 -0.27
N THR A 163 3.68 20.37 -0.78
CA THR A 163 3.70 19.18 -1.64
C THR A 163 3.16 17.95 -0.92
N VAL A 164 3.55 17.72 0.33
CA VAL A 164 3.07 16.61 1.17
C VAL A 164 1.61 16.80 1.55
N ALA A 165 1.16 18.03 1.83
CA ALA A 165 -0.25 18.33 2.09
C ALA A 165 -1.13 18.04 0.85
N ALA A 166 -0.74 18.56 -0.32
CA ALA A 166 -1.45 18.34 -1.58
C ALA A 166 -1.49 16.84 -1.97
N ALA A 167 -0.37 16.13 -1.82
CA ALA A 167 -0.30 14.69 -2.05
C ALA A 167 -1.21 13.90 -1.08
N ARG A 168 -1.31 14.32 0.19
CA ARG A 168 -2.22 13.71 1.17
C ARG A 168 -3.69 13.99 0.85
N THR A 169 -4.04 15.20 0.39
CA THR A 169 -5.43 15.51 0.00
C THR A 169 -5.86 14.75 -1.25
N GLU A 170 -5.01 14.62 -2.27
CA GLU A 170 -5.31 13.79 -3.44
C GLU A 170 -5.34 12.30 -3.11
N ALA A 171 -4.43 11.80 -2.26
CA ALA A 171 -4.49 10.42 -1.78
C ALA A 171 -5.80 10.12 -1.05
N ALA A 172 -6.22 10.98 -0.11
CA ALA A 172 -7.50 10.83 0.60
C ALA A 172 -8.72 10.93 -0.33
N ARG A 173 -8.66 11.79 -1.36
CA ARG A 173 -9.71 11.91 -2.38
C ARG A 173 -9.81 10.63 -3.21
N LEU A 174 -8.69 10.05 -3.62
CA LEU A 174 -8.62 8.80 -4.40
C LEU A 174 -8.99 7.57 -3.56
N GLU A 175 -8.63 7.55 -2.27
CA GLU A 175 -9.05 6.50 -1.32
C GLU A 175 -10.58 6.49 -1.18
N ALA A 176 -11.19 7.65 -0.91
CA ALA A 176 -12.65 7.80 -0.81
C ALA A 176 -13.37 7.50 -2.14
N GLU A 177 -12.82 7.92 -3.27
CA GLU A 177 -13.35 7.61 -4.60
C GLU A 177 -13.27 6.10 -4.91
N SER A 178 -12.19 5.43 -4.47
CA SER A 178 -12.01 3.98 -4.59
C SER A 178 -12.96 3.20 -3.68
N GLU A 179 -13.14 3.66 -2.44
CA GLU A 179 -14.08 3.09 -1.47
C GLU A 179 -15.53 3.19 -1.98
N GLN A 180 -15.95 4.37 -2.45
CA GLN A 180 -17.28 4.56 -3.06
C GLN A 180 -17.52 3.66 -4.28
N ARG A 181 -16.53 3.56 -5.18
CA ARG A 181 -16.61 2.63 -6.33
C ARG A 181 -16.73 1.18 -5.86
N ARG A 182 -16.02 0.80 -4.79
CA ARG A 182 -16.09 -0.54 -4.22
C ARG A 182 -17.45 -0.81 -3.58
N THR A 183 -18.01 0.11 -2.78
CA THR A 183 -19.32 -0.08 -2.16
C THR A 183 -20.42 -0.19 -3.22
N THR A 184 -20.41 0.67 -4.26
CA THR A 184 -21.40 0.56 -5.35
C THR A 184 -21.26 -0.76 -6.13
N VAL A 185 -20.04 -1.27 -6.36
CA VAL A 185 -19.86 -2.59 -6.99
C VAL A 185 -20.30 -3.74 -6.07
N GLU A 186 -20.13 -3.62 -4.75
CA GLU A 186 -20.64 -4.60 -3.78
C GLU A 186 -22.18 -4.57 -3.69
N GLU A 187 -22.80 -3.38 -3.72
CA GLU A 187 -24.25 -3.15 -3.77
C GLU A 187 -24.88 -3.68 -5.08
N ASP A 188 -24.33 -3.32 -6.24
CA ASP A 188 -24.77 -3.82 -7.56
C ASP A 188 -24.64 -5.34 -7.65
N PHE A 189 -23.56 -5.91 -7.11
CA PHE A 189 -23.37 -7.36 -7.07
C PHE A 189 -24.37 -8.05 -6.14
N GLU A 190 -24.66 -7.50 -4.96
CA GLU A 190 -25.70 -8.04 -4.09
C GLU A 190 -27.08 -7.95 -4.74
N MET A 191 -27.44 -6.82 -5.36
CA MET A 191 -28.71 -6.66 -6.08
C MET A 191 -28.83 -7.66 -7.24
N ALA A 192 -27.79 -7.82 -8.07
CA ALA A 192 -27.79 -8.77 -9.18
C ALA A 192 -27.87 -10.23 -8.69
N MET A 193 -27.14 -10.58 -7.63
CA MET A 193 -27.18 -11.92 -7.04
C MET A 193 -28.49 -12.20 -6.30
N ALA A 194 -29.13 -11.18 -5.72
CA ALA A 194 -30.46 -11.28 -5.14
C ALA A 194 -31.52 -11.51 -6.23
N SER A 195 -31.52 -10.72 -7.32
CA SER A 195 -32.44 -10.91 -8.45
C SER A 195 -32.32 -12.32 -9.02
N ARG A 196 -31.09 -12.73 -9.38
CA ARG A 196 -30.80 -14.08 -9.88
C ARG A 196 -31.20 -15.20 -8.91
N ARG A 197 -31.08 -14.99 -7.59
CA ARG A 197 -31.57 -15.92 -6.57
C ARG A 197 -33.10 -16.00 -6.60
N THR A 198 -33.82 -14.88 -6.69
CA THR A 198 -35.30 -14.90 -6.78
C THR A 198 -35.79 -15.51 -8.10
N GLU A 199 -35.12 -15.25 -9.22
CA GLU A 199 -35.40 -15.88 -10.52
C GLU A 199 -35.19 -17.38 -10.47
N SER A 200 -34.05 -17.84 -9.92
CA SER A 200 -33.77 -19.28 -9.75
C SER A 200 -34.76 -19.96 -8.82
N MET A 201 -35.22 -19.28 -7.75
CA MET A 201 -36.24 -19.82 -6.85
C MET A 201 -37.63 -19.87 -7.51
N ARG A 202 -37.99 -18.88 -8.35
CA ARG A 202 -39.22 -18.91 -9.16
C ARG A 202 -39.19 -20.05 -10.17
N ALA A 203 -38.11 -20.19 -10.94
CA ALA A 203 -37.95 -21.27 -11.92
C ALA A 203 -38.02 -22.67 -11.27
N LEU A 204 -37.42 -22.85 -10.08
CA LEU A 204 -37.56 -24.09 -9.31
C LEU A 204 -39.00 -24.31 -8.84
N ALA A 205 -39.66 -23.29 -8.28
CA ALA A 205 -41.06 -23.39 -7.83
C ALA A 205 -42.03 -23.67 -9.00
N GLU A 206 -41.78 -23.10 -10.19
CA GLU A 206 -42.52 -23.38 -11.42
C GLU A 206 -42.26 -24.80 -11.93
N GLN A 207 -41.01 -25.29 -11.87
CA GLN A 207 -40.67 -26.68 -12.20
C GLN A 207 -41.30 -27.67 -11.21
N GLU A 208 -41.32 -27.37 -9.92
CA GLU A 208 -41.99 -28.18 -8.90
C GLU A 208 -43.52 -28.17 -9.08
N ALA A 209 -44.12 -27.01 -9.32
CA ALA A 209 -45.57 -26.89 -9.54
C ALA A 209 -46.03 -27.60 -10.82
N THR A 210 -45.28 -27.46 -11.92
CA THR A 210 -45.56 -28.20 -13.18
C THR A 210 -45.39 -29.71 -12.96
N SER A 211 -44.26 -30.16 -12.43
CA SER A 211 -44.01 -31.58 -12.13
C SER A 211 -45.08 -32.19 -11.21
N LYS A 212 -45.50 -31.45 -10.18
CA LYS A 212 -46.57 -31.86 -9.25
C LYS A 212 -47.93 -31.92 -9.95
N SER A 213 -48.31 -30.91 -10.72
CA SER A 213 -49.58 -30.91 -11.45
C SER A 213 -49.66 -32.02 -12.51
N GLU A 214 -48.54 -32.34 -13.17
CA GLU A 214 -48.46 -33.51 -14.04
C GLU A 214 -48.55 -34.84 -13.27
N ALA A 215 -47.90 -34.96 -12.11
CA ALA A 215 -48.00 -36.15 -11.27
C ALA A 215 -49.44 -36.36 -10.78
N GLU A 216 -50.09 -35.30 -10.31
CA GLU A 216 -51.51 -35.29 -9.93
C GLU A 216 -52.43 -35.60 -11.13
N ARG A 217 -52.07 -35.16 -12.35
CA ARG A 217 -52.79 -35.54 -13.58
C ARG A 217 -52.63 -37.03 -13.89
N ARG A 218 -51.40 -37.55 -13.92
CA ARG A 218 -51.11 -38.98 -14.16
C ARG A 218 -51.78 -39.88 -13.12
N VAL A 219 -51.80 -39.48 -11.85
CA VAL A 219 -52.50 -40.21 -10.77
C VAL A 219 -54.01 -40.17 -10.97
N ARG A 220 -54.61 -39.03 -11.32
CA ARG A 220 -56.05 -38.94 -11.65
C ARG A 220 -56.40 -39.84 -12.84
N GLU A 221 -55.71 -39.69 -13.96
CA GLU A 221 -55.92 -40.50 -15.17
C GLU A 221 -55.79 -42.01 -14.88
N ALA A 222 -54.75 -42.43 -14.14
CA ALA A 222 -54.55 -43.83 -13.75
C ALA A 222 -55.63 -44.34 -12.79
N THR A 223 -56.10 -43.53 -11.84
CA THR A 223 -57.20 -43.92 -10.92
C THR A 223 -58.55 -43.95 -11.63
N GLU A 224 -58.81 -43.06 -12.58
CA GLU A 224 -60.00 -43.09 -13.44
C GLU A 224 -59.99 -44.29 -14.39
N GLU A 225 -58.84 -44.64 -14.95
CA GLU A 225 -58.70 -45.81 -15.83
C GLU A 225 -58.77 -47.12 -15.04
N ALA A 226 -58.18 -47.19 -13.83
CA ALA A 226 -58.33 -48.32 -12.93
C ALA A 226 -59.78 -48.47 -12.43
N ASN A 227 -60.48 -47.37 -12.16
CA ASN A 227 -61.90 -47.41 -11.81
C ASN A 227 -62.78 -47.83 -13.00
N ARG A 228 -62.47 -47.41 -14.24
CA ARG A 228 -63.11 -47.93 -15.46
C ARG A 228 -62.90 -49.44 -15.58
N ARG A 229 -61.66 -49.92 -15.65
CA ARG A 229 -61.35 -51.37 -15.70
C ARG A 229 -62.05 -52.17 -14.59
N ARG A 230 -62.09 -51.63 -13.36
CA ARG A 230 -62.79 -52.25 -12.23
C ARG A 230 -64.31 -52.28 -12.40
N HIS A 231 -64.91 -51.22 -12.94
CA HIS A 231 -66.34 -51.16 -13.25
C HIS A 231 -66.71 -52.07 -14.41
N ASP A 232 -65.91 -52.11 -15.47
CA ASP A 232 -66.09 -52.96 -16.64
C ASP A 232 -66.01 -54.44 -16.24
N ALA A 233 -64.95 -54.83 -15.51
CA ALA A 233 -64.77 -56.19 -15.00
C ALA A 233 -65.83 -56.59 -13.95
N MET A 234 -66.30 -55.65 -13.12
CA MET A 234 -67.41 -55.90 -12.20
C MET A 234 -68.71 -56.11 -12.97
N THR A 235 -68.98 -55.31 -14.01
CA THR A 235 -70.16 -55.43 -14.87
C THR A 235 -70.15 -56.75 -15.61
N GLU A 236 -69.04 -57.11 -16.26
CA GLU A 236 -68.87 -58.40 -16.93
C GLU A 236 -69.02 -59.57 -15.94
N SER A 237 -68.41 -59.48 -14.75
CA SER A 237 -68.56 -60.50 -13.70
C SER A 237 -70.02 -60.66 -13.27
N THR A 238 -70.76 -59.55 -13.07
CA THR A 238 -72.19 -59.62 -12.76
C THR A 238 -73.03 -60.17 -13.92
N ALA A 239 -72.68 -59.87 -15.17
CA ALA A 239 -73.35 -60.43 -16.36
C ALA A 239 -73.12 -61.94 -16.47
N ARG A 240 -71.87 -62.41 -16.34
CA ARG A 240 -71.51 -63.84 -16.31
C ARG A 240 -72.17 -64.57 -15.13
N LEU A 241 -72.28 -63.94 -13.96
CA LEU A 241 -73.01 -64.50 -12.81
C LEU A 241 -74.52 -64.57 -13.06
N GLN A 242 -75.12 -63.56 -13.70
CA GLN A 242 -76.53 -63.59 -14.10
C GLN A 242 -76.78 -64.68 -15.16
N GLU A 243 -75.93 -64.80 -16.17
CA GLU A 243 -76.00 -65.83 -17.21
C GLU A 243 -75.84 -67.24 -16.60
N ALA A 244 -74.83 -67.48 -15.78
CA ALA A 244 -74.66 -68.74 -15.06
C ALA A 244 -75.86 -69.04 -14.14
N THR A 245 -76.49 -68.03 -13.55
CA THR A 245 -77.68 -68.16 -12.71
C THR A 245 -78.94 -68.45 -13.53
N THR A 246 -79.16 -67.83 -14.69
CA THR A 246 -80.29 -68.15 -15.56
C THR A 246 -80.13 -69.52 -16.22
N GLU A 247 -78.91 -69.90 -16.61
CA GLU A 247 -78.53 -71.24 -17.02
C GLU A 247 -78.77 -72.29 -15.92
N ALA A 248 -78.38 -72.02 -14.66
CA ALA A 248 -78.61 -72.92 -13.54
C ALA A 248 -80.12 -73.10 -13.30
N HIS A 249 -80.90 -72.02 -13.28
CA HIS A 249 -82.36 -72.10 -13.18
C HIS A 249 -82.98 -72.84 -14.38
N ARG A 250 -82.45 -72.67 -15.60
CA ARG A 250 -82.88 -73.40 -16.79
C ARG A 250 -82.63 -74.91 -16.64
N ARG A 251 -81.41 -75.32 -16.30
CA ARG A 251 -81.04 -76.72 -16.06
C ARG A 251 -81.86 -77.35 -14.93
N VAL A 252 -82.12 -76.61 -13.85
CA VAL A 252 -82.97 -77.07 -12.73
C VAL A 252 -84.43 -77.24 -13.17
N ARG A 253 -84.98 -76.33 -13.99
CA ARG A 253 -86.33 -76.48 -14.57
C ARG A 253 -86.40 -77.68 -15.50
N GLU A 254 -85.46 -77.80 -16.45
CA GLU A 254 -85.38 -78.93 -17.38
C GLU A 254 -85.27 -80.28 -16.65
N ALA A 255 -84.41 -80.38 -15.64
CA ALA A 255 -84.27 -81.59 -14.82
C ALA A 255 -85.51 -81.88 -13.95
N THR A 256 -86.19 -80.84 -13.44
CA THR A 256 -87.43 -80.98 -12.67
C THR A 256 -88.60 -81.40 -13.57
N GLU A 257 -88.69 -80.85 -14.78
CA GLU A 257 -89.62 -81.31 -15.81
C GLU A 257 -89.34 -82.74 -16.23
N GLU A 258 -88.09 -83.12 -16.48
CA GLU A 258 -87.77 -84.49 -16.85
C GLU A 258 -88.05 -85.47 -15.70
N SER A 259 -87.72 -85.09 -14.46
CA SER A 259 -88.09 -85.84 -13.26
C SER A 259 -89.62 -86.01 -13.16
N ASN A 260 -90.39 -84.94 -13.33
CA ASN A 260 -91.86 -84.98 -13.34
C ASN A 260 -92.43 -85.84 -14.47
N ARG A 261 -91.82 -85.82 -15.68
CA ARG A 261 -92.18 -86.71 -16.81
C ARG A 261 -91.88 -88.18 -16.48
N ARG A 262 -90.72 -88.46 -15.88
CA ARG A 262 -90.34 -89.81 -15.40
C ARG A 262 -91.29 -90.28 -14.29
N ILE A 263 -91.68 -89.41 -13.35
CA ILE A 263 -92.62 -89.70 -12.27
C ILE A 263 -94.03 -89.95 -12.80
N THR A 264 -94.54 -89.14 -13.73
CA THR A 264 -95.87 -89.38 -14.35
C THR A 264 -95.88 -90.66 -15.18
N HIS A 265 -94.84 -90.95 -15.97
CA HIS A 265 -94.70 -92.22 -16.69
C HIS A 265 -94.60 -93.43 -15.74
N ALA A 266 -93.88 -93.31 -14.61
CA ALA A 266 -93.83 -94.34 -13.58
C ALA A 266 -95.19 -94.53 -12.89
N ALA A 267 -95.90 -93.44 -12.55
CA ALA A 267 -97.24 -93.49 -11.98
C ALA A 267 -98.27 -94.11 -12.94
N GLN A 268 -98.19 -93.80 -14.24
CA GLN A 268 -98.98 -94.43 -15.29
C GLN A 268 -98.69 -95.94 -15.39
N ARG A 269 -97.42 -96.36 -15.35
CA ARG A 269 -97.05 -97.78 -15.30
C ARG A 269 -97.59 -98.47 -14.04
N VAL A 270 -97.50 -97.84 -12.87
CA VAL A 270 -98.07 -98.37 -11.61
C VAL A 270 -99.60 -98.45 -11.66
N ALA A 271 -100.27 -97.46 -12.27
CA ALA A 271 -101.72 -97.49 -12.49
C ALA A 271 -102.13 -98.62 -13.45
N ALA A 272 -101.40 -98.80 -14.56
CA ALA A 272 -101.62 -99.90 -15.50
C ALA A 272 -101.40 -101.27 -14.84
N LEU A 273 -100.35 -101.44 -14.02
CA LEU A 273 -100.12 -102.66 -13.24
C LEU A 273 -101.23 -102.90 -12.19
N ARG A 274 -101.75 -101.85 -11.56
CA ARG A 274 -102.92 -101.95 -10.66
C ARG A 274 -104.19 -102.36 -11.40
N GLN A 275 -104.45 -101.81 -12.59
CA GLN A 275 -105.56 -102.23 -13.46
C GLN A 275 -105.40 -103.66 -13.97
N LEU A 276 -104.18 -104.10 -14.28
CA LEU A 276 -103.92 -105.49 -14.66
C LEU A 276 -104.20 -106.43 -13.46
N ARG A 277 -103.74 -106.04 -12.27
CA ARG A 277 -104.01 -106.78 -11.02
C ARG A 277 -105.49 -106.85 -10.68
N SER A 278 -106.27 -105.77 -10.86
CA SER A 278 -107.72 -105.85 -10.63
C SER A 278 -108.34 -106.84 -11.62
N ARG A 279 -108.04 -106.72 -12.92
CA ARG A 279 -108.56 -107.61 -13.96
C ARG A 279 -108.28 -109.10 -13.69
N VAL A 280 -107.10 -109.42 -13.15
CA VAL A 280 -106.75 -110.79 -12.71
C VAL A 280 -107.53 -111.22 -11.46
N ALA A 281 -107.76 -110.32 -10.50
CA ALA A 281 -108.60 -110.61 -9.33
C ALA A 281 -110.07 -110.83 -9.73
N ASP A 282 -110.60 -109.97 -10.61
CA ASP A 282 -111.95 -110.04 -11.17
C ASP A 282 -112.15 -111.38 -11.92
N GLN A 283 -111.17 -111.79 -12.73
CA GLN A 283 -111.14 -113.09 -13.41
C GLN A 283 -111.11 -114.29 -12.44
N LEU A 284 -110.38 -114.18 -11.33
CA LEU A 284 -110.32 -115.22 -10.30
C LEU A 284 -111.60 -115.30 -9.43
N HIS A 285 -112.41 -114.25 -9.38
CA HIS A 285 -113.75 -114.30 -8.77
C HIS A 285 -114.78 -114.87 -9.74
N ALA A 286 -114.80 -114.43 -11.00
CA ALA A 286 -115.70 -114.99 -12.02
C ALA A 286 -115.51 -116.51 -12.22
N ALA A 287 -114.26 -117.01 -12.14
CA ALA A 287 -113.98 -118.44 -12.20
C ALA A 287 -114.39 -119.22 -10.94
N ARG A 288 -114.58 -118.56 -9.80
CA ARG A 288 -115.03 -119.16 -8.54
C ARG A 288 -116.55 -119.29 -8.51
N ASP A 289 -117.26 -118.24 -8.94
CA ASP A 289 -118.72 -118.18 -8.85
C ASP A 289 -119.38 -119.17 -9.84
N LEU A 290 -118.81 -119.34 -11.04
CA LEU A 290 -119.21 -120.36 -12.01
C LEU A 290 -119.08 -121.82 -11.52
N ILE A 291 -118.29 -122.07 -10.47
CA ILE A 291 -118.15 -123.41 -9.87
C ILE A 291 -119.19 -123.64 -8.75
N ALA A 292 -119.76 -122.57 -8.18
CA ALA A 292 -120.79 -122.64 -7.16
C ALA A 292 -122.19 -122.93 -7.76
N ASP A 293 -122.56 -122.25 -8.85
CA ASP A 293 -123.91 -122.34 -9.44
C ASP A 293 -124.24 -123.71 -10.06
N ALA A 294 -123.24 -124.52 -10.39
CA ALA A 294 -123.43 -125.82 -11.06
C ALA A 294 -123.75 -126.99 -10.10
N HIS A 295 -123.71 -126.80 -8.79
CA HIS A 295 -123.60 -127.90 -7.80
C HIS A 295 -124.92 -128.32 -7.11
N VAL A 296 -126.09 -127.88 -7.60
CA VAL A 296 -127.36 -127.93 -6.82
C VAL A 296 -128.49 -128.74 -7.48
N GLN A 297 -128.37 -129.25 -8.71
CA GLN A 297 -129.52 -129.80 -9.46
C GLN A 297 -129.42 -131.20 -10.12
N LEU A 298 -128.45 -132.06 -9.78
CA LEU A 298 -128.57 -133.50 -10.08
C LEU A 298 -128.01 -134.39 -8.96
N ALA A 299 -128.73 -135.48 -8.70
CA ALA A 299 -128.38 -136.59 -7.82
C ALA A 299 -128.70 -137.93 -8.50
N ASP A 300 -128.30 -139.05 -7.87
CA ASP A 300 -128.62 -140.44 -8.21
C ASP A 300 -128.09 -141.02 -9.55
N ALA A 301 -126.82 -141.45 -9.54
CA ALA A 301 -126.31 -142.64 -10.23
C ALA A 301 -124.97 -143.11 -9.61
N ALA A 302 -124.62 -144.40 -9.73
CA ALA A 302 -123.42 -145.04 -9.14
C ALA A 302 -122.85 -146.13 -10.09
N PRO A 303 -121.79 -146.93 -9.78
CA PRO A 303 -120.75 -146.89 -8.72
C PRO A 303 -119.31 -147.19 -9.30
N ILE A 304 -118.36 -147.73 -8.48
CA ILE A 304 -117.19 -148.62 -8.83
C ILE A 304 -115.81 -147.98 -9.20
N LEU A 305 -114.82 -148.18 -8.29
CA LEU A 305 -113.49 -148.88 -8.40
C LEU A 305 -112.73 -148.94 -9.77
N ASP A 306 -111.37 -149.01 -9.91
CA ASP A 306 -110.19 -148.87 -9.00
C ASP A 306 -108.87 -148.59 -9.86
N PRO A 307 -107.62 -149.10 -9.66
CA PRO A 307 -106.42 -148.19 -9.69
C PRO A 307 -105.25 -148.59 -10.64
N LEU A 308 -104.17 -147.78 -10.66
CA LEU A 308 -102.78 -148.20 -10.99
C LEU A 308 -101.73 -147.24 -10.35
N PRO A 309 -100.46 -147.68 -10.08
CA PRO A 309 -99.59 -147.06 -9.06
C PRO A 309 -98.18 -146.58 -9.54
N GLU A 310 -97.38 -146.11 -8.57
CA GLU A 310 -95.88 -146.12 -8.40
C GLU A 310 -94.93 -146.19 -9.64
N GLU A 311 -93.78 -145.50 -9.68
CA GLU A 311 -92.60 -145.73 -8.81
C GLU A 311 -91.49 -144.64 -8.89
N ARG A 312 -90.62 -144.63 -7.86
CA ARG A 312 -89.15 -144.39 -7.82
C ARG A 312 -88.46 -143.16 -8.49
N ALA A 313 -87.68 -142.46 -7.65
CA ALA A 313 -86.43 -141.73 -7.99
C ALA A 313 -85.21 -142.72 -8.06
N PRO A 314 -83.88 -142.38 -8.13
CA PRO A 314 -83.18 -141.10 -7.81
C PRO A 314 -81.81 -140.78 -8.51
N LYS A 315 -81.04 -139.79 -7.98
CA LYS A 315 -79.55 -139.58 -8.07
C LYS A 315 -78.96 -139.15 -9.45
N THR A 316 -77.80 -138.49 -9.65
CA THR A 316 -76.72 -137.78 -8.87
C THR A 316 -75.98 -136.80 -9.86
N ILE A 317 -74.81 -136.14 -9.71
CA ILE A 317 -73.62 -136.17 -8.82
C ILE A 317 -72.85 -134.81 -8.84
N ASP A 318 -71.83 -134.62 -7.99
CA ASP A 318 -70.96 -133.41 -7.85
C ASP A 318 -69.76 -133.32 -8.85
N GLY A 319 -69.03 -132.19 -8.91
CA GLY A 319 -67.69 -132.12 -9.55
C GLY A 319 -67.01 -130.74 -9.72
N THR A 320 -65.71 -130.64 -9.38
CA THR A 320 -64.75 -129.49 -9.53
C THR A 320 -63.29 -130.05 -9.45
N PRO A 321 -62.14 -129.29 -9.53
CA PRO A 321 -61.91 -127.84 -9.78
C PRO A 321 -60.72 -127.48 -10.74
N SER A 322 -60.37 -126.18 -10.79
CA SER A 322 -59.01 -125.58 -10.95
C SER A 322 -58.20 -125.55 -12.28
N ASP A 323 -57.71 -124.33 -12.57
CA ASP A 323 -56.36 -123.89 -13.03
C ASP A 323 -56.05 -123.45 -14.49
N ASP A 324 -55.18 -122.43 -14.54
CA ASP A 324 -54.38 -121.74 -15.59
C ASP A 324 -54.97 -121.13 -16.90
N SER A 325 -54.15 -120.23 -17.44
CA SER A 325 -54.31 -119.18 -18.46
C SER A 325 -54.30 -119.69 -19.91
N PRO A 326 -54.75 -118.90 -20.93
CA PRO A 326 -53.84 -117.92 -21.56
C PRO A 326 -54.45 -116.66 -22.26
N THR A 327 -53.55 -115.76 -22.71
CA THR A 327 -53.62 -114.67 -23.73
C THR A 327 -54.80 -114.60 -24.74
N LYS A 328 -55.18 -113.46 -25.36
CA LYS A 328 -54.36 -112.39 -26.00
C LYS A 328 -55.21 -111.12 -26.28
N MET A 329 -54.88 -109.90 -25.80
CA MET A 329 -54.09 -108.80 -26.45
C MET A 329 -54.65 -108.23 -27.78
N MET A 330 -54.44 -106.98 -28.23
CA MET A 330 -53.68 -105.77 -27.79
C MET A 330 -54.32 -104.52 -28.48
N LYS A 331 -54.00 -103.23 -28.25
CA LYS A 331 -52.74 -102.52 -27.93
C LYS A 331 -52.99 -101.46 -26.81
N PRO A 332 -51.96 -101.05 -26.03
CA PRO A 332 -51.04 -100.02 -26.52
C PRO A 332 -49.54 -100.39 -26.40
N VAL A 333 -48.71 -99.77 -27.25
CA VAL A 333 -47.23 -99.73 -27.27
C VAL A 333 -46.86 -98.44 -28.03
N GLY A 334 -45.84 -97.63 -27.73
CA GLY A 334 -44.82 -97.68 -26.68
C GLY A 334 -43.51 -97.01 -27.18
N PRO A 335 -42.70 -96.32 -26.35
CA PRO A 335 -41.42 -95.71 -26.78
C PRO A 335 -40.26 -96.72 -26.69
N PRO A 336 -39.32 -96.71 -27.65
CA PRO A 336 -37.89 -96.71 -27.27
C PRO A 336 -36.89 -96.09 -28.28
N ARG A 337 -35.75 -95.58 -27.76
CA ARG A 337 -34.39 -95.53 -28.39
C ARG A 337 -34.13 -94.65 -29.63
N GLU A 338 -32.89 -94.32 -30.00
CA GLU A 338 -31.61 -93.92 -29.31
C GLU A 338 -30.61 -93.48 -30.43
N SER A 339 -29.40 -93.05 -30.07
CA SER A 339 -28.20 -92.84 -30.90
C SER A 339 -28.21 -91.78 -32.04
N TRP A 340 -27.80 -90.55 -31.70
CA TRP A 340 -26.78 -89.79 -32.43
C TRP A 340 -25.86 -89.11 -31.40
N GLU A 341 -24.55 -89.32 -31.50
CA GLU A 341 -23.51 -88.48 -30.90
C GLU A 341 -23.48 -87.11 -31.64
N ASP A 342 -22.92 -86.02 -31.14
CA ASP A 342 -21.77 -85.88 -30.22
C ASP A 342 -21.77 -84.51 -29.48
N ALA A 343 -20.71 -84.25 -28.69
CA ALA A 343 -20.22 -82.94 -28.21
C ALA A 343 -20.75 -82.31 -26.88
N GLU A 344 -20.09 -82.67 -25.77
CA GLU A 344 -19.40 -81.68 -24.92
C GLU A 344 -18.01 -81.35 -25.56
N PRO A 345 -17.25 -80.30 -25.15
CA PRO A 345 -17.52 -79.22 -24.18
C PRO A 345 -17.62 -77.85 -24.93
N GLU A 346 -17.71 -76.65 -24.32
CA GLU A 346 -16.79 -75.99 -23.40
C GLU A 346 -17.50 -75.00 -22.45
N ALA A 347 -16.94 -74.86 -21.24
CA ALA A 347 -17.07 -73.62 -20.48
C ALA A 347 -15.97 -72.63 -20.91
N PRO A 348 -16.22 -71.32 -20.79
CA PRO A 348 -15.17 -70.45 -20.28
C PRO A 348 -15.61 -69.74 -19.00
N ALA A 349 -15.02 -70.18 -17.87
CA ALA A 349 -14.97 -69.37 -16.67
C ALA A 349 -13.82 -68.34 -16.79
N THR A 350 -14.08 -67.17 -17.37
CA THR A 350 -13.13 -66.05 -17.33
C THR A 350 -13.51 -65.04 -16.24
N LYS A 351 -12.53 -64.71 -15.39
CA LYS A 351 -12.64 -63.69 -14.34
C LYS A 351 -12.55 -62.27 -14.92
N PRO A 352 -13.08 -61.24 -14.23
CA PRO A 352 -13.40 -59.96 -14.86
C PRO A 352 -12.17 -59.08 -15.13
N ALA A 353 -12.28 -58.23 -16.16
CA ALA A 353 -11.35 -57.15 -16.44
C ALA A 353 -12.10 -55.91 -17.00
N ALA A 354 -11.55 -54.72 -16.71
CA ALA A 354 -11.87 -53.44 -17.35
C ALA A 354 -13.37 -53.03 -17.43
N ALA A 355 -13.95 -52.63 -16.29
CA ALA A 355 -15.10 -51.71 -16.33
C ALA A 355 -14.63 -50.31 -16.73
N VAL A 356 -15.05 -49.82 -17.91
CA VAL A 356 -14.88 -48.41 -18.28
C VAL A 356 -16.08 -47.63 -17.75
N GLN A 357 -15.85 -46.80 -16.72
CA GLN A 357 -16.82 -45.82 -16.24
C GLN A 357 -16.30 -44.40 -16.44
N ALA A 358 -17.22 -43.47 -16.68
CA ALA A 358 -16.92 -42.06 -16.85
C ALA A 358 -16.52 -41.37 -15.53
N ALA A 359 -15.92 -40.18 -15.65
CA ALA A 359 -15.39 -39.43 -14.52
C ALA A 359 -16.47 -38.90 -13.55
N PRO A 360 -16.08 -38.75 -12.27
CA PRO A 360 -16.50 -37.60 -11.47
C PRO A 360 -15.30 -36.71 -11.10
N ALA A 361 -15.53 -35.39 -11.02
CA ALA A 361 -14.60 -34.44 -10.40
C ALA A 361 -14.90 -34.27 -8.90
N PRO A 362 -13.92 -33.79 -8.12
CA PRO A 362 -14.24 -32.65 -7.25
C PRO A 362 -13.24 -31.48 -7.41
N LYS A 363 -13.46 -30.40 -6.64
CA LYS A 363 -12.92 -29.05 -6.85
C LYS A 363 -11.74 -28.69 -5.91
N ALA A 364 -11.12 -27.54 -6.22
CA ALA A 364 -10.54 -26.55 -5.30
C ALA A 364 -9.06 -26.69 -4.81
N THR A 365 -8.16 -25.91 -5.45
CA THR A 365 -7.34 -24.78 -4.92
C THR A 365 -6.79 -24.76 -3.49
N PRO A 366 -5.68 -24.02 -3.17
CA PRO A 366 -4.87 -23.11 -4.02
C PRO A 366 -3.34 -23.36 -3.98
N ALA A 367 -2.53 -22.44 -4.55
CA ALA A 367 -1.05 -22.45 -4.58
C ALA A 367 -0.40 -21.95 -3.27
N PRO A 368 0.96 -21.96 -3.15
CA PRO A 368 1.69 -20.73 -3.53
C PRO A 368 3.11 -20.87 -4.15
N ALA A 369 3.52 -19.81 -4.85
CA ALA A 369 4.88 -19.26 -4.98
C ALA A 369 6.07 -20.11 -5.53
N ALA A 370 6.42 -19.84 -6.79
CA ALA A 370 7.80 -19.83 -7.29
C ALA A 370 8.03 -18.48 -8.01
N LYS A 371 8.62 -17.48 -7.34
CA LYS A 371 10.05 -17.10 -7.37
C LYS A 371 10.61 -16.84 -8.78
N ALA A 372 11.05 -15.59 -8.99
CA ALA A 372 11.57 -15.08 -10.25
C ALA A 372 12.99 -15.59 -10.60
N ILE A 373 13.31 -15.53 -11.89
CA ILE A 373 14.63 -15.83 -12.45
C ILE A 373 15.55 -14.61 -12.29
N PRO A 374 16.77 -14.75 -11.75
CA PRO A 374 17.74 -13.66 -11.68
C PRO A 374 18.48 -13.46 -13.02
N ALA A 375 18.74 -12.21 -13.39
CA ALA A 375 19.60 -11.87 -14.53
C ALA A 375 21.10 -12.02 -14.16
N PRO A 376 21.97 -12.44 -15.11
CA PRO A 376 23.40 -12.63 -14.84
C PRO A 376 24.15 -11.27 -14.82
N ALA A 377 24.77 -10.95 -13.68
CA ALA A 377 25.67 -9.80 -13.57
C ALA A 377 27.07 -10.14 -14.09
N ALA A 378 27.69 -9.26 -14.88
CA ALA A 378 29.06 -9.43 -15.36
C ALA A 378 29.83 -8.10 -15.46
N LYS A 379 30.96 -8.04 -14.75
CA LYS A 379 32.10 -7.11 -14.95
C LYS A 379 31.81 -5.60 -14.80
N ALA A 380 31.87 -5.13 -13.57
CA ALA A 380 32.21 -3.73 -13.30
C ALA A 380 33.65 -3.43 -13.76
N GLN A 381 33.87 -2.25 -14.35
CA GLN A 381 35.20 -1.70 -14.62
C GLN A 381 35.56 -0.71 -13.49
N PRO A 382 36.82 -0.63 -13.04
CA PRO A 382 37.24 0.38 -12.06
C PRO A 382 37.27 1.77 -12.70
N ALA A 383 36.73 2.77 -12.03
CA ALA A 383 36.83 4.16 -12.46
C ALA A 383 38.28 4.67 -12.37
N PRO A 384 38.72 5.56 -13.28
CA PRO A 384 40.06 6.14 -13.22
C PRO A 384 40.22 7.08 -12.03
N LYS A 385 41.45 7.16 -11.49
CA LYS A 385 41.84 8.20 -10.52
C LYS A 385 42.01 9.55 -11.25
N PRO A 386 41.76 10.69 -10.59
CA PRO A 386 42.14 11.99 -11.14
C PRO A 386 43.67 12.15 -11.12
N GLU A 387 44.26 12.54 -12.25
CA GLU A 387 45.65 13.01 -12.31
C GLU A 387 45.71 14.54 -12.15
N PRO A 388 46.75 15.10 -11.49
CA PRO A 388 46.90 16.54 -11.31
C PRO A 388 47.50 17.19 -12.57
N SER A 389 46.66 17.70 -13.47
CA SER A 389 47.11 18.59 -14.55
C SER A 389 47.18 20.03 -14.04
N GLY A 390 48.41 20.57 -13.91
CA GLY A 390 48.61 21.86 -13.25
C GLY A 390 49.99 22.53 -13.43
N ASP A 391 50.86 22.04 -14.31
CA ASP A 391 52.10 22.73 -14.66
C ASP A 391 51.98 23.40 -16.03
N GLN A 392 51.58 24.68 -16.01
CA GLN A 392 51.81 25.60 -17.12
C GLN A 392 52.68 26.74 -16.63
N THR A 393 53.99 26.61 -16.85
CA THR A 393 55.00 27.61 -16.50
C THR A 393 54.91 28.84 -17.43
N GLN A 394 53.83 29.65 -17.30
CA GLN A 394 53.68 30.89 -18.06
C GLN A 394 54.76 31.89 -17.63
N ARG A 395 55.61 32.27 -18.58
CA ARG A 395 56.79 33.12 -18.35
C ARG A 395 56.39 34.51 -17.86
N LEU A 396 57.05 34.97 -16.79
CA LEU A 396 56.97 36.36 -16.35
C LEU A 396 57.38 37.31 -17.49
N ALA A 397 56.52 38.28 -17.80
CA ALA A 397 56.86 39.38 -18.70
C ALA A 397 57.75 40.39 -17.96
N ILE A 398 58.94 40.67 -18.50
CA ILE A 398 59.85 41.69 -17.98
C ILE A 398 59.36 43.07 -18.45
N PRO A 399 59.07 44.03 -17.57
CA PRO A 399 58.78 45.41 -17.97
C PRO A 399 60.06 46.07 -18.52
N GLN A 400 60.10 46.29 -19.82
CA GLN A 400 61.20 47.02 -20.47
C GLN A 400 61.17 48.51 -20.07
N ASN A 401 62.23 48.96 -19.41
CA ASN A 401 62.44 50.35 -19.04
C ASN A 401 62.94 51.16 -20.25
N THR A 402 62.06 51.94 -20.87
CA THR A 402 62.41 52.88 -21.96
C THR A 402 62.33 54.33 -21.48
N GLY A 403 63.29 54.75 -20.66
CA GLY A 403 63.51 56.16 -20.32
C GLY A 403 64.43 56.88 -21.32
N ARG A 404 64.21 58.20 -21.49
CA ARG A 404 64.93 59.15 -22.39
C ARG A 404 64.57 58.99 -23.87
N LYS A 405 64.46 60.08 -24.64
CA LYS A 405 64.97 61.45 -24.42
C LYS A 405 63.91 62.47 -24.03
#